data_AF-A0A2M7RBW9-F1
#
_entry.id   AF-A0A2M7RBW9-F1
#
_cell.length_a   1.000
_cell.length_b   1.000
_cell.length_c   1.000
_cell.angle_alpha   90.00
_cell.angle_beta   90.00
_cell.angle_gamma   90.00
#
_symmetry.space_group_name_H-M   'P 1'
#
loop_
_entity.id
_entity.type
_entity.pdbx_description
1 polymer ?
#
loop_
_entity_poly.entity_id
_entity_poly.type
_entity_poly.pdbx_seq_one_letter_code
_entity_poly.pdbx_strand_id
1 'polypeptide(L)'
;MIKKYKLIAVGGTFDNLHKGHRSLLTKAFSFSEKVIIGITSDTYALKNKIREIEIYKKRKEAVENFLFKKDFADRSKIIKLDNKFGKTINSKRIDSIIVTKCTLKTAKLINKKRGLKKMSKLTIVISEYFLAEDGLLISSKRIREGQIDKEGKVYLNKEWLNKNLILPQNLRPLLKKPFGKIVKGKILINSQLNIATVGDVTTQKFNKLYGNQKISIIDLLVGRKKVFSDIKQLKFKNNKKLIKVSNPPGMIAHKLFIAIQKSFKSDYEKIILIKGEEDLAVLPLAILAPLNFQIYYGQPGKGIIKVVVNESVKKSAYSLLSQFNFETR
;
A
#
# COMPACT_ATOMS: atom_id res chain seq x y z
N MET A 1 34.31 14.71 -15.08
CA MET A 1 33.92 13.73 -16.11
C MET A 1 32.94 14.36 -17.09
N ILE A 2 33.24 14.28 -18.39
CA ILE A 2 32.33 14.74 -19.47
C ILE A 2 31.07 13.88 -19.45
N LYS A 3 29.90 14.51 -19.47
CA LYS A 3 28.61 13.83 -19.53
C LYS A 3 28.28 13.49 -20.98
N LYS A 4 27.62 12.35 -21.21
CA LYS A 4 27.27 11.86 -22.56
C LYS A 4 26.22 12.74 -23.25
N TYR A 5 25.36 13.40 -22.49
CA TYR A 5 24.29 14.26 -23.01
C TYR A 5 24.26 15.60 -22.29
N LYS A 6 23.78 16.66 -22.97
CA LYS A 6 23.56 17.97 -22.34
C LYS A 6 22.25 17.96 -21.55
N LEU A 7 21.19 17.40 -22.15
CA LEU A 7 19.85 17.36 -21.56
C LEU A 7 19.15 16.02 -21.78
N ILE A 8 18.86 15.32 -20.67
CA ILE A 8 18.06 14.09 -20.65
C ILE A 8 16.70 14.35 -20.02
N ALA A 9 15.66 13.74 -20.59
CA ALA A 9 14.33 13.74 -19.99
C ALA A 9 14.05 12.42 -19.28
N VAL A 10 13.41 12.50 -18.11
CA VAL A 10 12.82 11.37 -17.39
C VAL A 10 11.39 11.71 -17.03
N GLY A 11 10.47 10.79 -17.26
CA GLY A 11 9.05 10.98 -16.99
C GLY A 11 8.50 9.86 -16.14
N GLY A 12 7.65 10.19 -15.18
CA GLY A 12 7.03 9.21 -14.32
C GLY A 12 5.94 9.80 -13.45
N THR A 13 5.17 8.93 -12.82
CA THR A 13 4.23 9.36 -11.79
C THR A 13 4.94 9.59 -10.47
N PHE A 14 6.01 8.83 -10.18
CA PHE A 14 6.79 8.92 -8.95
C PHE A 14 5.97 8.76 -7.67
N ASP A 15 4.85 8.02 -7.76
CA ASP A 15 4.05 7.65 -6.60
C ASP A 15 4.85 6.75 -5.67
N ASN A 16 4.82 7.04 -4.37
CA ASN A 16 5.58 6.34 -3.35
C ASN A 16 7.06 6.19 -3.76
N LEU A 17 7.77 7.31 -3.96
CA LEU A 17 9.13 7.36 -4.49
C LEU A 17 10.06 6.27 -3.92
N HIS A 18 10.20 5.17 -4.66
CA HIS A 18 10.83 3.93 -4.23
C HIS A 18 12.20 3.71 -4.89
N LYS A 19 12.90 2.65 -4.48
CA LYS A 19 14.26 2.32 -4.95
C LYS A 19 14.44 2.36 -6.46
N GLY A 20 13.49 1.77 -7.20
CA GLY A 20 13.47 1.82 -8.67
C GLY A 20 13.42 3.25 -9.25
N HIS A 21 12.55 4.13 -8.73
CA HIS A 21 12.50 5.52 -9.17
C HIS A 21 13.79 6.27 -8.87
N ARG A 22 14.33 6.10 -7.65
CA ARG A 22 15.57 6.78 -7.23
C ARG A 22 16.74 6.36 -8.10
N SER A 23 16.86 5.07 -8.43
CA SER A 23 17.89 4.57 -9.34
C SER A 23 17.72 5.13 -10.76
N LEU A 24 16.50 5.18 -11.29
CA LEU A 24 16.22 5.81 -12.59
C LEU A 24 16.68 7.27 -12.63
N LEU A 25 16.37 8.04 -11.58
CA LEU A 25 16.79 9.43 -11.44
C LEU A 25 18.32 9.53 -11.34
N THR A 26 18.96 8.77 -10.45
CA THR A 26 20.43 8.74 -10.30
C THR A 26 21.12 8.40 -11.61
N LYS A 27 20.60 7.41 -12.36
CA LYS A 27 21.15 7.04 -13.66
C LYS A 27 21.01 8.17 -14.69
N ALA A 28 19.91 8.93 -14.68
CA ALA A 28 19.76 10.11 -15.52
C ALA A 28 20.88 11.15 -15.30
N PHE A 29 21.16 11.47 -14.03
CA PHE A 29 22.24 12.42 -13.65
C PHE A 29 23.65 11.87 -13.89
N SER A 30 23.81 10.55 -14.00
CA SER A 30 25.09 9.94 -14.38
C SER A 30 25.41 10.19 -15.86
N PHE A 31 24.41 10.22 -16.75
CA PHE A 31 24.59 10.37 -18.19
C PHE A 31 24.53 11.81 -18.70
N SER A 32 23.90 12.73 -17.96
CA SER A 32 23.57 14.06 -18.47
C SER A 32 24.04 15.19 -17.56
N GLU A 33 24.35 16.35 -18.15
CA GLU A 33 24.66 17.58 -17.43
C GLU A 33 23.42 18.08 -16.69
N LYS A 34 22.29 18.23 -17.40
CA LYS A 34 20.99 18.63 -16.84
C LYS A 34 19.92 17.56 -17.08
N VAL A 35 18.93 17.51 -16.19
CA VAL A 35 17.81 16.54 -16.24
C VAL A 35 16.47 17.26 -16.14
N ILE A 36 15.58 17.02 -17.11
CA ILE A 36 14.16 17.40 -16.99
C ILE A 36 13.38 16.22 -16.39
N ILE A 37 12.69 16.47 -15.29
CA ILE A 37 11.92 15.47 -14.55
C ILE A 37 10.43 15.80 -14.69
N GLY A 38 9.73 15.02 -15.49
CA GLY A 38 8.31 15.16 -15.69
C GLY A 38 7.50 14.32 -14.69
N ILE A 39 6.74 14.99 -13.83
CA ILE A 39 5.87 14.36 -12.83
C ILE A 39 4.41 14.46 -13.31
N THR A 40 3.71 13.34 -13.43
CA THR A 40 2.30 13.36 -13.89
C THR A 40 1.38 14.11 -12.95
N SER A 41 0.40 14.83 -13.48
CA SER A 41 -0.66 15.46 -12.69
C SER A 41 -1.59 14.42 -12.05
N ASP A 42 -2.33 14.84 -11.02
CA ASP A 42 -3.29 13.96 -10.33
C ASP A 42 -4.43 13.54 -11.27
N THR A 43 -4.91 14.46 -12.10
CA THR A 43 -5.93 14.18 -13.12
C THR A 43 -5.45 13.13 -14.12
N TYR A 44 -4.21 13.23 -14.60
CA TYR A 44 -3.65 12.23 -15.50
C TYR A 44 -3.45 10.88 -14.80
N ALA A 45 -2.96 10.87 -13.56
CA ALA A 45 -2.71 9.65 -12.82
C ALA A 45 -4.02 8.89 -12.48
N LEU A 46 -5.06 9.61 -12.06
CA LEU A 46 -6.38 9.04 -11.76
C LEU A 46 -7.06 8.48 -13.01
N LYS A 47 -6.96 9.17 -14.16
CA LYS A 47 -7.48 8.67 -15.45
C LYS A 47 -6.86 7.32 -15.85
N ASN A 48 -5.64 7.03 -15.41
CA ASN A 48 -4.98 5.73 -15.62
C ASN A 48 -5.32 4.69 -14.53
N LYS A 49 -6.47 4.85 -13.86
CA LYS A 49 -7.03 3.92 -12.86
C LYS A 49 -6.11 3.66 -11.66
N ILE A 50 -5.24 4.61 -11.31
CA ILE A 50 -4.41 4.52 -10.12
C ILE A 50 -5.24 5.00 -8.92
N ARG A 51 -5.88 4.06 -8.22
CA ARG A 51 -6.58 4.35 -6.96
C ARG A 51 -5.57 4.68 -5.86
N GLU A 52 -5.95 5.61 -4.98
CA GLU A 52 -5.20 5.98 -3.76
C GLU A 52 -3.77 6.48 -4.00
N ILE A 53 -3.58 7.19 -5.11
CA ILE A 53 -2.29 7.78 -5.44
C ILE A 53 -1.94 8.95 -4.52
N GLU A 54 -0.65 9.15 -4.24
CA GLU A 54 -0.18 10.38 -3.61
C GLU A 54 -0.51 11.59 -4.50
N ILE A 55 -0.97 12.69 -3.88
CA ILE A 55 -1.22 13.94 -4.60
C ILE A 55 0.07 14.50 -5.20
N TYR A 56 -0.06 15.28 -6.28
CA TYR A 56 1.07 15.82 -7.04
C TYR A 56 2.06 16.56 -6.15
N LYS A 57 1.55 17.38 -5.21
CA LYS A 57 2.37 18.12 -4.26
C LYS A 57 3.31 17.19 -3.48
N LYS A 58 2.77 16.12 -2.89
CA LYS A 58 3.54 15.13 -2.11
C LYS A 58 4.56 14.38 -2.97
N ARG A 59 4.19 14.00 -4.20
CA ARG A 59 5.11 13.33 -5.13
C ARG A 59 6.25 14.25 -5.58
N LYS A 60 5.94 15.52 -5.86
CA LYS A 60 6.92 16.55 -6.18
C LYS A 60 7.87 16.79 -5.00
N GLU A 61 7.36 16.99 -3.80
CA GLU A 61 8.17 17.15 -2.58
C GLU A 61 9.09 15.94 -2.34
N ALA A 62 8.61 14.71 -2.55
CA ALA A 62 9.44 13.52 -2.41
C ALA A 62 10.60 13.50 -3.41
N VAL A 63 10.36 13.90 -4.66
CA VAL A 63 11.39 14.02 -5.70
C VAL A 63 12.36 15.15 -5.36
N GLU A 64 11.89 16.33 -4.97
CA GLU A 64 12.72 17.48 -4.58
C GLU A 64 13.65 17.13 -3.42
N ASN A 65 13.12 16.52 -2.36
CA ASN A 65 13.90 16.05 -1.22
C ASN A 65 14.97 15.03 -1.63
N PHE A 66 14.67 14.14 -2.57
CA PHE A 66 15.65 13.19 -3.08
C PHE A 66 16.76 13.90 -3.88
N LEU A 67 16.41 14.86 -4.73
CA LEU A 67 17.38 15.61 -5.54
C LEU A 67 18.30 16.45 -4.65
N PHE A 68 17.75 17.10 -3.63
CA PHE A 68 18.53 17.86 -2.64
C PHE A 68 19.53 16.95 -1.92
N LYS A 69 19.07 15.80 -1.38
CA LYS A 69 19.94 14.81 -0.70
C LYS A 69 21.02 14.20 -1.60
N LYS A 70 20.88 14.28 -2.92
CA LYS A 70 21.84 13.74 -3.90
C LYS A 70 22.65 14.82 -4.60
N ASP A 71 22.53 16.08 -4.18
CA ASP A 71 23.20 17.22 -4.80
C ASP A 71 22.91 17.33 -6.32
N PHE A 72 21.63 17.11 -6.67
CA PHE A 72 21.14 17.11 -8.05
C PHE A 72 20.21 18.30 -8.34
N ALA A 73 19.88 19.12 -7.34
CA ALA A 73 18.87 20.17 -7.43
C ALA A 73 19.18 21.18 -8.56
N ASP A 74 20.40 21.74 -8.58
CA ASP A 74 20.82 22.78 -9.54
C ASP A 74 20.84 22.30 -10.99
N ARG A 75 20.96 20.99 -11.18
CA ARG A 75 20.99 20.32 -12.49
C ARG A 75 19.63 19.77 -12.89
N SER A 76 18.58 20.07 -12.13
CA SER A 76 17.25 19.50 -12.33
C SER A 76 16.22 20.57 -12.73
N LYS A 77 15.25 20.16 -13.54
CA LYS A 77 14.03 20.95 -13.79
C LYS A 77 12.81 20.06 -13.70
N ILE A 78 12.01 20.24 -12.66
CA ILE A 78 10.74 19.52 -12.49
C ILE A 78 9.66 20.21 -13.32
N ILE A 79 8.89 19.42 -14.07
CA ILE A 79 7.72 19.89 -14.82
C ILE A 79 6.51 19.01 -14.53
N LYS A 80 5.33 19.63 -14.45
CA LYS A 80 4.06 18.90 -14.38
C LYS A 80 3.70 18.33 -15.76
N LEU A 81 3.22 17.09 -15.79
CA LEU A 81 2.78 16.40 -17.01
C LEU A 81 1.28 16.08 -16.97
N ASP A 82 0.51 16.69 -17.84
CA ASP A 82 -0.92 16.36 -18.03
C ASP A 82 -1.15 15.29 -19.11
N ASN A 83 -0.07 14.78 -19.72
CA ASN A 83 -0.09 13.66 -20.66
C ASN A 83 1.25 12.90 -20.69
N LYS A 84 1.29 11.75 -21.38
CA LYS A 84 2.48 10.88 -21.49
C LYS A 84 3.65 11.43 -22.32
N PHE A 85 3.50 12.57 -22.99
CA PHE A 85 4.52 13.12 -23.89
C PHE A 85 5.25 14.31 -23.26
N GLY A 86 4.55 15.15 -22.51
CA GLY A 86 5.12 16.38 -21.95
C GLY A 86 5.77 17.26 -23.01
N LYS A 87 6.91 17.87 -22.67
CA LYS A 87 7.69 18.71 -23.60
C LYS A 87 8.57 17.91 -24.58
N THR A 88 8.64 16.58 -24.45
CA THR A 88 9.57 15.74 -25.24
C THR A 88 9.24 15.71 -26.72
N ILE A 89 7.99 15.98 -27.12
CA ILE A 89 7.57 16.00 -28.52
C ILE A 89 7.69 17.36 -29.20
N ASN A 90 8.07 18.42 -28.47
CA ASN A 90 8.14 19.78 -29.01
C ASN A 90 9.51 20.46 -28.74
N SER A 91 10.34 19.93 -27.83
CA SER A 91 11.65 20.51 -27.53
C SER A 91 12.76 19.97 -28.44
N LYS A 92 13.43 20.88 -29.15
CA LYS A 92 14.68 20.59 -29.90
C LYS A 92 15.92 20.47 -29.00
N ARG A 93 15.84 20.91 -27.73
CA ARG A 93 16.97 20.94 -26.79
C ARG A 93 17.19 19.63 -26.02
N ILE A 94 16.27 18.66 -26.11
CA ILE A 94 16.39 17.39 -25.38
C ILE A 94 17.10 16.40 -26.30
N ASP A 95 18.20 15.83 -25.80
CA ASP A 95 19.06 14.91 -26.56
C ASP A 95 18.63 13.45 -26.38
N SER A 96 18.16 13.13 -25.18
CA SER A 96 17.89 11.76 -24.77
C SER A 96 16.69 11.65 -23.83
N ILE A 97 16.15 10.43 -23.73
CA ILE A 97 15.12 10.06 -22.77
C ILE A 97 15.55 8.78 -22.05
N ILE A 98 15.49 8.78 -20.73
CA ILE A 98 15.76 7.59 -19.91
C ILE A 98 14.45 6.95 -19.45
N VAL A 99 14.37 5.63 -19.60
CA VAL A 99 13.18 4.83 -19.29
C VAL A 99 13.59 3.50 -18.66
N THR A 100 12.63 2.82 -18.04
CA THR A 100 12.78 1.41 -17.67
C THR A 100 12.23 0.53 -18.80
N LYS A 101 12.46 -0.79 -18.73
CA LYS A 101 11.82 -1.74 -19.66
C LYS A 101 10.29 -1.56 -19.70
N CYS A 102 9.66 -1.21 -18.58
CA CYS A 102 8.21 -0.98 -18.50
C CYS A 102 7.73 0.23 -19.32
N THR A 103 8.55 1.29 -19.44
CA THR A 103 8.18 2.54 -20.14
C THR A 103 8.84 2.69 -21.52
N LEU A 104 9.58 1.68 -21.99
CA LEU A 104 10.20 1.65 -23.31
C LEU A 104 9.21 1.84 -24.46
N LYS A 105 8.02 1.23 -24.38
CA LYS A 105 6.95 1.41 -25.39
C LYS A 105 6.55 2.88 -25.53
N THR A 106 6.50 3.63 -24.42
CA THR A 106 6.19 5.06 -24.42
C THR A 106 7.31 5.87 -25.07
N ALA A 107 8.59 5.57 -24.79
CA ALA A 107 9.72 6.23 -25.45
C ALA A 107 9.75 6.00 -26.96
N LYS A 108 9.48 4.76 -27.42
CA LYS A 108 9.34 4.45 -28.85
C LYS A 108 8.21 5.26 -29.50
N LEU A 109 7.07 5.39 -28.82
CA LEU A 109 5.95 6.20 -29.28
C LEU A 109 6.28 7.70 -29.34
N ILE A 110 7.06 8.22 -28.38
CA ILE A 110 7.57 9.60 -28.40
C ILE A 110 8.40 9.83 -29.67
N ASN A 111 9.34 8.94 -29.98
CA ASN A 111 10.15 9.05 -31.19
C ASN A 111 9.33 8.96 -32.49
N LYS A 112 8.29 8.11 -32.53
CA LYS A 112 7.34 8.08 -33.66
C LYS A 112 6.65 9.43 -33.85
N LYS A 113 6.15 10.04 -32.77
CA LYS A 113 5.50 11.37 -32.82
C LYS A 113 6.47 12.50 -33.17
N ARG A 114 7.73 12.42 -32.73
CA ARG A 114 8.77 13.38 -33.09
C ARG A 114 9.06 13.33 -34.60
N GLY A 115 9.12 12.15 -35.19
CA GLY A 115 9.27 11.98 -36.65
C GLY A 115 8.14 12.65 -37.44
N LEU A 116 6.88 12.47 -37.02
CA LEU A 116 5.72 13.14 -37.65
C LEU A 116 5.80 14.68 -37.57
N LYS A 117 6.54 15.22 -36.60
CA LYS A 117 6.78 16.66 -36.43
C LYS A 117 8.12 17.14 -37.00
N LYS A 118 8.78 16.31 -37.83
CA LYS A 118 10.12 16.58 -38.40
C LYS A 118 11.17 16.91 -37.32
N MET A 119 11.10 16.24 -36.17
CA MET A 119 12.07 16.39 -35.08
C MET A 119 13.04 15.19 -35.04
N SER A 120 14.29 15.46 -34.65
CA SER A 120 15.30 14.42 -34.41
C SER A 120 14.82 13.39 -33.39
N LYS A 121 15.19 12.11 -33.56
CA LYS A 121 14.87 11.09 -32.56
C LYS A 121 15.67 11.34 -31.28
N LEU A 122 15.04 11.12 -30.13
CA LEU A 122 15.74 11.08 -28.84
C LEU A 122 16.50 9.78 -28.72
N THR A 123 17.73 9.84 -28.23
CA THR A 123 18.47 8.64 -27.82
C THR A 123 17.76 8.02 -26.61
N ILE A 124 17.40 6.74 -26.69
CA ILE A 124 16.70 6.05 -25.60
C ILE A 124 17.75 5.36 -24.72
N VAL A 125 17.82 5.76 -23.45
CA VAL A 125 18.64 5.11 -22.43
C VAL A 125 17.75 4.20 -21.59
N ILE A 126 18.12 2.92 -21.45
CA ILE A 126 17.39 1.96 -20.63
C ILE A 126 18.07 1.84 -19.27
N SER A 127 17.30 2.09 -18.21
CA SER A 127 17.68 1.82 -16.84
C SER A 127 17.17 0.46 -16.39
N GLU A 128 17.93 -0.19 -15.53
CA GLU A 128 17.52 -1.41 -14.84
C GLU A 128 16.31 -1.17 -13.93
N TYR A 129 15.62 -2.26 -13.61
CA TYR A 129 14.56 -2.30 -12.61
C TYR A 129 15.05 -3.10 -11.39
N PHE A 130 14.40 -2.92 -10.25
CA PHE A 130 14.78 -3.55 -8.99
C PHE A 130 13.74 -4.57 -8.57
N LEU A 131 14.21 -5.71 -8.06
CA LEU A 131 13.38 -6.74 -7.46
C LEU A 131 13.28 -6.53 -5.94
N ALA A 132 12.14 -6.91 -5.37
CA ALA A 132 11.92 -7.02 -3.93
C ALA A 132 12.50 -8.34 -3.40
N GLU A 133 12.47 -8.54 -2.07
CA GLU A 133 12.96 -9.76 -1.42
C GLU A 133 12.28 -11.04 -1.93
N ASP A 134 11.04 -10.95 -2.44
CA ASP A 134 10.32 -12.07 -3.03
C ASP A 134 10.62 -12.31 -4.53
N GLY A 135 11.62 -11.62 -5.09
CA GLY A 135 12.03 -11.77 -6.50
C GLY A 135 11.10 -11.08 -7.50
N LEU A 136 10.04 -10.41 -7.03
CA LEU A 136 9.11 -9.69 -7.89
C LEU A 136 9.49 -8.20 -8.02
N LEU A 137 9.12 -7.56 -9.12
CA LEU A 137 9.42 -6.14 -9.39
C LEU A 137 8.93 -5.21 -8.27
N ILE A 138 9.79 -4.29 -7.80
CA ILE A 138 9.38 -3.17 -6.95
C ILE A 138 8.53 -2.21 -7.78
N SER A 139 7.30 -1.96 -7.34
CA SER A 139 6.38 -1.02 -8.00
C SER A 139 5.50 -0.29 -7.01
N SER A 140 5.12 0.95 -7.35
CA SER A 140 4.18 1.74 -6.54
C SER A 140 2.87 1.01 -6.26
N LYS A 141 2.38 0.17 -7.18
CA LYS A 141 1.18 -0.64 -6.95
C LYS A 141 1.35 -1.57 -5.74
N ARG A 142 2.45 -2.34 -5.69
CA ARG A 142 2.72 -3.27 -4.59
C ARG A 142 2.94 -2.56 -3.26
N ILE A 143 3.53 -1.37 -3.30
CA ILE A 143 3.70 -0.52 -2.11
C ILE A 143 2.34 -0.05 -1.61
N ARG A 144 1.48 0.50 -2.47
CA ARG A 144 0.10 0.90 -2.10
C ARG A 144 -0.73 -0.26 -1.59
N GLU A 145 -0.63 -1.42 -2.23
CA GLU A 145 -1.28 -2.67 -1.79
C GLU A 145 -0.67 -3.24 -0.50
N GLY A 146 0.36 -2.60 0.07
CA GLY A 146 0.92 -2.98 1.36
C GLY A 146 1.68 -4.30 1.34
N GLN A 147 2.15 -4.75 0.18
CA GLN A 147 2.90 -5.99 0.01
C GLN A 147 4.39 -5.82 0.33
N ILE A 148 4.95 -4.68 -0.08
CA ILE A 148 6.36 -4.33 0.11
C ILE A 148 6.52 -2.88 0.55
N ASP A 149 7.65 -2.55 1.18
CA ASP A 149 8.05 -1.17 1.43
C ASP A 149 8.76 -0.52 0.21
N LYS A 150 9.19 0.73 0.37
CA LYS A 150 9.86 1.51 -0.69
C LYS A 150 11.26 0.99 -1.05
N GLU A 151 11.86 0.13 -0.22
CA GLU A 151 13.15 -0.51 -0.45
C GLU A 151 13.02 -1.90 -1.07
N GLY A 152 11.82 -2.50 -1.00
CA GLY A 152 11.53 -3.83 -1.51
C GLY A 152 11.44 -4.91 -0.42
N LYS A 153 11.38 -4.52 0.86
CA LYS A 153 11.16 -5.47 1.96
C LYS A 153 9.72 -5.97 1.96
N VAL A 154 9.52 -7.27 2.10
CA VAL A 154 8.18 -7.89 2.07
C VAL A 154 7.55 -7.85 3.46
N TYR A 155 6.28 -7.45 3.55
CA TYR A 155 5.58 -7.35 4.84
C TYR A 155 4.98 -8.67 5.33
N LEU A 156 4.82 -9.66 4.45
CA LEU A 156 4.24 -10.96 4.78
C LEU A 156 5.32 -12.04 4.83
N ASN A 157 5.53 -12.65 5.99
CA ASN A 157 6.27 -13.92 6.05
C ASN A 157 5.39 -15.04 5.46
N LYS A 158 5.90 -15.76 4.46
CA LYS A 158 5.18 -16.84 3.76
C LYS A 158 4.82 -18.00 4.69
N GLU A 159 5.56 -18.23 5.77
CA GLU A 159 5.25 -19.28 6.74
C GLU A 159 3.91 -19.04 7.46
N TRP A 160 3.50 -17.77 7.65
CA TRP A 160 2.22 -17.42 8.28
C TRP A 160 1.00 -17.82 7.44
N LEU A 161 1.20 -18.14 6.15
CA LEU A 161 0.15 -18.71 5.30
C LEU A 161 0.00 -20.22 5.45
N ASN A 162 0.96 -20.90 6.08
CA ASN A 162 1.03 -22.36 6.14
C ASN A 162 1.07 -22.92 7.56
N LYS A 163 1.46 -22.12 8.55
CA LYS A 163 1.64 -22.52 9.95
C LYS A 163 0.84 -21.61 10.87
N ASN A 164 0.25 -22.20 11.91
CA ASN A 164 -0.42 -21.44 12.96
C ASN A 164 0.62 -20.78 13.87
N LEU A 165 0.25 -19.62 14.42
CA LEU A 165 1.09 -18.86 15.35
C LEU A 165 0.47 -18.88 16.74
N ILE A 166 1.25 -19.25 17.75
CA ILE A 166 0.86 -19.28 19.16
C ILE A 166 1.42 -18.03 19.85
N LEU A 167 0.55 -17.30 20.55
CA LEU A 167 0.92 -16.13 21.35
C LEU A 167 1.71 -16.56 22.60
N PRO A 168 2.99 -16.18 22.72
CA PRO A 168 3.76 -16.42 23.93
C PRO A 168 3.20 -15.64 25.14
N GLN A 169 3.29 -16.22 26.33
CA GLN A 169 2.75 -15.63 27.56
C GLN A 169 3.34 -14.25 27.86
N ASN A 170 4.65 -14.07 27.63
CA ASN A 170 5.36 -12.81 27.86
C ASN A 170 4.90 -11.66 26.95
N LEU A 171 4.25 -11.94 25.82
CA LEU A 171 3.73 -10.90 24.91
C LEU A 171 2.30 -10.45 25.25
N ARG A 172 1.57 -11.19 26.09
CA ARG A 172 0.18 -10.84 26.44
C ARG A 172 0.04 -9.43 27.05
N PRO A 173 0.91 -8.97 27.98
CA PRO A 173 0.81 -7.62 28.52
C PRO A 173 0.98 -6.53 27.46
N LEU A 174 1.81 -6.78 26.44
CA LEU A 174 2.04 -5.84 25.35
C LEU A 174 0.79 -5.68 24.48
N LEU A 175 0.08 -6.77 24.20
CA LEU A 175 -1.16 -6.76 23.39
C LEU A 175 -2.38 -6.21 24.15
N LYS A 176 -2.32 -6.09 25.47
CA LYS A 176 -3.34 -5.34 26.24
C LYS A 176 -3.22 -3.82 26.02
N LYS A 177 -2.08 -3.32 25.53
CA LYS A 177 -1.93 -1.92 25.18
C LYS A 177 -2.56 -1.68 23.80
N PRO A 178 -3.27 -0.56 23.60
CA PRO A 178 -3.85 -0.24 22.30
C PRO A 178 -2.80 -0.24 21.18
N PHE A 179 -2.97 -1.13 20.22
CA PHE A 179 -2.29 -1.05 18.93
C PHE A 179 -3.04 -0.04 18.07
N GLY A 180 -2.68 1.24 18.15
CA GLY A 180 -3.35 2.34 17.45
C GLY A 180 -3.78 3.48 18.37
N LYS A 181 -4.63 4.36 17.86
CA LYS A 181 -5.14 5.53 18.60
C LYS A 181 -6.56 5.29 19.07
N ILE A 182 -6.87 5.66 20.32
CA ILE A 182 -8.24 5.64 20.83
C ILE A 182 -9.09 6.65 20.05
N VAL A 183 -10.26 6.21 19.58
CA VAL A 183 -11.23 7.07 18.90
C VAL A 183 -11.98 7.90 19.93
N LYS A 184 -11.88 9.24 19.81
CA LYS A 184 -12.69 10.20 20.55
C LYS A 184 -13.71 10.83 19.60
N GLY A 185 -15.00 10.79 19.94
CA GLY A 185 -16.06 11.42 19.16
C GLY A 185 -16.46 10.70 17.86
N LYS A 186 -17.01 11.47 16.91
CA LYS A 186 -17.53 10.95 15.63
C LYS A 186 -16.40 10.60 14.67
N ILE A 187 -16.52 9.45 14.00
CA ILE A 187 -15.56 9.01 13.00
C ILE A 187 -15.93 9.60 11.64
N LEU A 188 -14.97 10.30 11.01
CA LEU A 188 -15.05 10.70 9.61
C LEU A 188 -14.65 9.51 8.72
N ILE A 189 -15.57 9.08 7.85
CA ILE A 189 -15.38 7.95 6.94
C ILE A 189 -15.48 8.46 5.51
N ASN A 190 -14.35 8.41 4.81
CA ASN A 190 -14.28 8.82 3.40
C ASN A 190 -14.76 7.71 2.46
N SER A 191 -14.59 6.44 2.85
CA SER A 191 -15.09 5.28 2.11
C SER A 191 -15.17 4.06 3.03
N GLN A 192 -16.32 3.38 3.08
CA GLN A 192 -16.44 2.15 3.87
C GLN A 192 -15.64 0.96 3.30
N LEU A 193 -15.30 1.01 2.01
CA LEU A 193 -14.51 -0.04 1.34
C LEU A 193 -13.03 -0.03 1.75
N ASN A 194 -12.60 0.99 2.51
CA ASN A 194 -11.25 1.12 3.05
C ASN A 194 -11.18 0.86 4.56
N ILE A 195 -12.19 0.17 5.09
CA ILE A 195 -12.34 -0.08 6.52
C ILE A 195 -12.47 -1.58 6.80
N ALA A 196 -11.79 -2.04 7.85
CA ALA A 196 -12.12 -3.29 8.52
C ALA A 196 -12.55 -3.05 9.97
N THR A 197 -13.46 -3.88 10.46
CA THR A 197 -13.86 -3.94 11.86
C THR A 197 -13.48 -5.29 12.46
N VAL A 198 -13.06 -5.28 13.73
CA VAL A 198 -12.80 -6.48 14.52
C VAL A 198 -13.60 -6.41 15.82
N GLY A 199 -14.34 -7.47 16.10
CA GLY A 199 -15.23 -7.62 17.24
C GLY A 199 -16.66 -7.16 16.98
N ASP A 200 -17.60 -7.83 17.64
CA ASP A 200 -19.03 -7.70 17.41
C ASP A 200 -19.56 -6.28 17.69
N VAL A 201 -19.23 -5.73 18.86
CA VAL A 201 -19.72 -4.43 19.32
C VAL A 201 -19.26 -3.32 18.38
N THR A 202 -17.98 -3.36 17.97
CA THR A 202 -17.40 -2.42 17.02
C THR A 202 -18.10 -2.55 15.67
N THR A 203 -18.24 -3.76 15.16
CA THR A 203 -18.90 -4.05 13.88
C THR A 203 -20.35 -3.55 13.87
N GLN A 204 -21.13 -3.85 14.90
CA GLN A 204 -22.52 -3.42 15.01
C GLN A 204 -22.64 -1.89 15.05
N LYS A 205 -21.78 -1.21 15.82
CA LYS A 205 -21.77 0.25 15.89
C LYS A 205 -21.49 0.87 14.53
N PHE A 206 -20.53 0.32 13.79
CA PHE A 206 -20.24 0.78 12.43
C PHE A 206 -21.39 0.54 11.47
N ASN A 207 -22.00 -0.66 11.48
CA ASN A 207 -23.14 -0.97 10.63
C ASN A 207 -24.32 0.00 10.85
N LYS A 208 -24.59 0.34 12.12
CA LYS A 208 -25.63 1.30 12.52
C LYS A 208 -25.34 2.72 12.02
N LEU A 209 -24.13 3.23 12.29
CA LEU A 209 -23.81 4.65 12.10
C LEU A 209 -23.28 4.98 10.69
N TYR A 210 -22.64 4.01 10.04
CA TYR A 210 -21.81 4.26 8.87
C TYR A 210 -22.08 3.29 7.71
N GLY A 211 -22.86 2.23 7.92
CA GLY A 211 -23.05 1.16 6.94
C GLY A 211 -21.91 0.13 6.99
N ASN A 212 -22.03 -0.90 6.15
CA ASN A 212 -21.15 -2.07 6.15
C ASN A 212 -19.72 -1.72 5.75
N GLN A 213 -18.74 -2.50 6.19
CA GLN A 213 -17.31 -2.27 5.90
C GLN A 213 -16.78 -3.33 4.93
N LYS A 214 -15.58 -3.11 4.38
CA LYS A 214 -14.96 -4.08 3.46
C LYS A 214 -14.80 -5.46 4.09
N ILE A 215 -14.32 -5.48 5.34
CA ILE A 215 -14.09 -6.70 6.11
C ILE A 215 -14.64 -6.49 7.52
N SER A 216 -15.44 -7.44 8.00
CA SER A 216 -15.81 -7.53 9.41
C SER A 216 -15.37 -8.88 9.96
N ILE A 217 -14.55 -8.88 11.01
CA ILE A 217 -14.09 -10.08 11.70
C ILE A 217 -14.80 -10.15 13.05
N ILE A 218 -15.55 -11.22 13.27
CA ILE A 218 -16.47 -11.38 14.40
C ILE A 218 -16.44 -12.82 14.90
N ASP A 219 -16.76 -13.06 16.16
CA ASP A 219 -16.86 -14.40 16.77
C ASP A 219 -18.27 -14.68 17.36
N LEU A 220 -19.16 -13.68 17.37
CA LEU A 220 -20.51 -13.72 17.97
C LEU A 220 -20.51 -13.94 19.50
N LEU A 221 -19.36 -13.79 20.15
CA LEU A 221 -19.21 -13.90 21.61
C LEU A 221 -18.72 -12.56 22.16
N VAL A 222 -19.34 -12.07 23.23
CA VAL A 222 -18.83 -10.89 23.95
C VAL A 222 -18.61 -11.28 25.39
N GLY A 223 -17.35 -11.21 25.85
CA GLY A 223 -16.99 -11.61 27.21
C GLY A 223 -17.34 -13.06 27.56
N ARG A 224 -17.21 -13.98 26.57
CA ARG A 224 -17.57 -15.42 26.67
C ARG A 224 -19.06 -15.70 26.91
N LYS A 225 -19.94 -14.71 26.75
CA LYS A 225 -21.39 -14.90 26.70
C LYS A 225 -21.87 -14.74 25.26
N LYS A 226 -22.79 -15.61 24.81
CA LYS A 226 -23.47 -15.44 23.51
C LYS A 226 -24.36 -14.20 23.61
N VAL A 227 -23.86 -13.06 23.12
CA VAL A 227 -24.61 -11.80 23.10
C VAL A 227 -25.43 -11.66 21.82
N PHE A 228 -25.01 -12.33 20.73
CA PHE A 228 -25.76 -12.36 19.49
C PHE A 228 -26.07 -13.80 19.08
N SER A 229 -27.34 -14.10 18.80
CA SER A 229 -27.74 -15.44 18.32
C SER A 229 -27.58 -15.61 16.81
N ASP A 230 -27.52 -14.50 16.06
CA ASP A 230 -27.39 -14.48 14.59
C ASP A 230 -26.68 -13.20 14.13
N ILE A 231 -25.89 -13.32 13.06
CA ILE A 231 -25.27 -12.22 12.28
C ILE A 231 -26.30 -11.14 11.91
N LYS A 232 -27.58 -11.50 11.76
CA LYS A 232 -28.68 -10.54 11.53
C LYS A 232 -28.72 -9.42 12.58
N GLN A 233 -28.38 -9.71 13.83
CA GLN A 233 -28.40 -8.73 14.94
C GLN A 233 -27.28 -7.70 14.86
N LEU A 234 -26.26 -7.95 14.03
CA LEU A 234 -25.19 -6.99 13.74
C LEU A 234 -25.63 -5.91 12.72
N LYS A 235 -26.87 -5.97 12.22
CA LYS A 235 -27.53 -4.94 11.40
C LYS A 235 -26.84 -4.58 10.07
N PHE A 236 -26.17 -5.51 9.40
CA PHE A 236 -25.63 -5.17 8.07
C PHE A 236 -26.63 -5.24 6.91
N LYS A 237 -26.46 -4.33 5.94
CA LYS A 237 -27.49 -3.88 5.00
C LYS A 237 -27.59 -4.64 3.65
N ASN A 238 -26.51 -5.27 3.14
CA ASN A 238 -26.42 -5.76 1.74
C ASN A 238 -25.88 -7.22 1.63
N ASN A 239 -25.79 -7.73 0.39
CA ASN A 239 -25.19 -9.03 0.02
C ASN A 239 -23.73 -9.16 0.53
N LYS A 240 -23.55 -9.99 1.57
CA LYS A 240 -22.23 -10.33 2.12
C LYS A 240 -21.84 -11.73 1.72
N LYS A 241 -20.54 -11.99 1.59
CA LYS A 241 -20.03 -13.36 1.61
C LYS A 241 -19.45 -13.68 2.99
N LEU A 242 -19.99 -14.73 3.61
CA LEU A 242 -19.54 -15.27 4.87
C LEU A 242 -18.36 -16.24 4.64
N ILE A 243 -17.29 -16.08 5.41
CA ILE A 243 -16.15 -16.99 5.46
C ILE A 243 -16.04 -17.47 6.91
N LYS A 244 -16.14 -18.76 7.15
CA LYS A 244 -15.96 -19.35 8.49
C LYS A 244 -14.50 -19.76 8.69
N VAL A 245 -13.90 -19.38 9.81
CA VAL A 245 -12.50 -19.69 10.15
C VAL A 245 -12.43 -20.16 11.60
N SER A 246 -11.72 -21.24 11.87
CA SER A 246 -11.41 -21.66 13.25
C SER A 246 -10.14 -20.94 13.71
N ASN A 247 -10.20 -20.26 14.85
CA ASN A 247 -9.05 -19.58 15.46
C ASN A 247 -9.05 -19.76 16.99
N PRO A 248 -8.48 -20.86 17.50
CA PRO A 248 -8.32 -21.11 18.93
C PRO A 248 -7.80 -19.91 19.76
N PRO A 249 -8.17 -19.83 21.05
CA PRO A 249 -7.69 -18.81 21.97
C PRO A 249 -6.17 -18.67 22.00
N GLY A 250 -5.68 -17.43 22.02
CA GLY A 250 -4.23 -17.16 22.03
C GLY A 250 -3.47 -17.63 20.78
N MET A 251 -4.17 -17.86 19.66
CA MET A 251 -3.57 -18.31 18.41
C MET A 251 -3.98 -17.40 17.25
N ILE A 252 -3.14 -17.37 16.20
CA ILE A 252 -3.49 -16.85 14.88
C ILE A 252 -3.33 -17.98 13.88
N ALA A 253 -4.46 -18.56 13.47
CA ALA A 253 -4.49 -19.64 12.51
C ALA A 253 -4.05 -19.14 11.12
N HIS A 254 -3.28 -19.94 10.39
CA HIS A 254 -2.90 -19.62 9.00
C HIS A 254 -4.13 -19.40 8.10
N LYS A 255 -5.23 -20.12 8.37
CA LYS A 255 -6.51 -19.95 7.68
C LYS A 255 -7.08 -18.54 7.83
N LEU A 256 -6.78 -17.83 8.93
CA LEU A 256 -7.19 -16.43 9.12
C LEU A 256 -6.42 -15.50 8.17
N PHE A 257 -5.10 -15.67 8.02
CA PHE A 257 -4.32 -14.94 7.03
C PHE A 257 -4.87 -15.17 5.61
N ILE A 258 -5.16 -16.42 5.25
CA ILE A 258 -5.73 -16.76 3.94
C ILE A 258 -7.10 -16.10 3.73
N ALA A 259 -7.99 -16.14 4.73
CA ALA A 259 -9.32 -15.54 4.66
C ALA A 259 -9.25 -14.01 4.47
N ILE A 260 -8.36 -13.34 5.21
CA ILE A 260 -8.12 -11.90 5.07
C ILE A 260 -7.56 -11.59 3.67
N GLN A 261 -6.57 -12.34 3.20
CA GLN A 261 -5.98 -12.13 1.88
C GLN A 261 -7.00 -12.31 0.74
N LYS A 262 -7.86 -13.33 0.82
CA LYS A 262 -8.96 -13.54 -0.13
C LYS A 262 -9.99 -12.40 -0.09
N SER A 263 -10.20 -11.80 1.07
CA SER A 263 -11.16 -10.71 1.24
C SER A 263 -10.73 -9.42 0.53
N PHE A 264 -9.44 -9.10 0.53
CA PHE A 264 -8.91 -7.94 -0.22
C PHE A 264 -8.93 -8.11 -1.74
N LYS A 265 -8.95 -9.35 -2.24
CA LYS A 265 -9.00 -9.63 -3.70
C LYS A 265 -10.40 -9.53 -4.30
N SER A 266 -11.44 -9.44 -3.48
CA SER A 266 -12.84 -9.43 -3.92
C SER A 266 -13.41 -8.02 -3.87
N ASP A 267 -14.33 -7.67 -4.77
CA ASP A 267 -15.03 -6.37 -4.70
C ASP A 267 -16.12 -6.33 -3.61
N TYR A 268 -16.64 -7.49 -3.19
CA TYR A 268 -17.70 -7.60 -2.19
C TYR A 268 -17.22 -7.41 -0.74
N GLU A 269 -18.13 -6.92 0.10
CA GLU A 269 -18.00 -6.92 1.56
C GLU A 269 -17.93 -8.36 2.09
N LYS A 270 -17.04 -8.60 3.06
CA LYS A 270 -16.79 -9.93 3.63
C LYS A 270 -17.01 -9.93 5.13
N ILE A 271 -17.64 -11.00 5.61
CA ILE A 271 -17.73 -11.31 7.03
C ILE A 271 -16.86 -12.53 7.27
N ILE A 272 -15.84 -12.40 8.11
CA ILE A 272 -15.04 -13.51 8.60
C ILE A 272 -15.59 -13.87 9.98
N LEU A 273 -16.32 -14.98 10.04
CA LEU A 273 -16.86 -15.51 11.30
C LEU A 273 -15.84 -16.48 11.90
N ILE A 274 -15.35 -16.12 13.08
CA ILE A 274 -14.34 -16.84 13.83
C ILE A 274 -15.03 -17.83 14.77
N LYS A 275 -14.60 -19.09 14.72
CA LYS A 275 -14.86 -20.07 15.78
C LYS A 275 -13.64 -20.07 16.71
N GLY A 276 -13.74 -19.34 17.83
CA GLY A 276 -12.65 -19.10 18.77
C GLY A 276 -12.51 -17.61 19.07
N GLU A 277 -11.29 -17.07 19.16
CA GLU A 277 -11.04 -15.65 19.49
C GLU A 277 -10.63 -14.83 18.27
N GLU A 278 -11.15 -13.60 18.13
CA GLU A 278 -10.84 -12.64 17.07
C GLU A 278 -9.86 -11.54 17.49
N ASP A 279 -9.53 -11.42 18.78
CA ASP A 279 -8.70 -10.36 19.38
C ASP A 279 -7.39 -10.10 18.60
N LEU A 280 -6.72 -11.17 18.19
CA LEU A 280 -5.43 -11.10 17.51
C LEU A 280 -5.54 -10.78 16.02
N ALA A 281 -6.75 -10.76 15.44
CA ALA A 281 -6.98 -10.56 14.00
C ALA A 281 -6.53 -9.19 13.49
N VAL A 282 -6.33 -8.21 14.38
CA VAL A 282 -5.79 -6.89 14.05
C VAL A 282 -4.38 -6.99 13.44
N LEU A 283 -3.54 -7.92 13.92
CA LEU A 283 -2.17 -8.08 13.44
C LEU A 283 -2.10 -8.61 11.99
N PRO A 284 -2.74 -9.73 11.60
CA PRO A 284 -2.77 -10.18 10.21
C PRO A 284 -3.50 -9.19 9.30
N LEU A 285 -4.53 -8.47 9.78
CA LEU A 285 -5.12 -7.36 9.03
C LEU A 285 -4.09 -6.26 8.74
N ALA A 286 -3.32 -5.82 9.74
CA ALA A 286 -2.31 -4.78 9.58
C ALA A 286 -1.22 -5.17 8.55
N ILE A 287 -0.81 -6.44 8.55
CA ILE A 287 0.15 -6.99 7.58
C ILE A 287 -0.42 -7.03 6.16
N LEU A 288 -1.65 -7.51 5.99
CA LEU A 288 -2.21 -7.80 4.66
C LEU A 288 -2.95 -6.61 4.02
N ALA A 289 -3.38 -5.63 4.80
CA ALA A 289 -4.16 -4.50 4.29
C ALA A 289 -3.32 -3.53 3.44
N PRO A 290 -3.91 -2.88 2.42
CA PRO A 290 -3.28 -1.77 1.71
C PRO A 290 -2.87 -0.62 2.65
N LEU A 291 -1.93 0.22 2.19
CA LEU A 291 -1.59 1.46 2.91
C LEU A 291 -2.81 2.40 2.95
N ASN A 292 -2.92 3.17 4.02
CA ASN A 292 -4.05 4.06 4.38
C ASN A 292 -5.36 3.33 4.71
N PHE A 293 -5.42 2.01 4.62
CA PHE A 293 -6.55 1.23 5.08
C PHE A 293 -6.75 1.40 6.60
N GLN A 294 -8.00 1.42 7.07
CA GLN A 294 -8.32 1.72 8.46
C GLN A 294 -8.90 0.49 9.15
N ILE A 295 -8.31 0.08 10.28
CA ILE A 295 -8.80 -1.02 11.10
C ILE A 295 -9.37 -0.43 12.38
N TYR A 296 -10.59 -0.82 12.72
CA TYR A 296 -11.25 -0.45 13.95
C TYR A 296 -11.55 -1.69 14.78
N TYR A 297 -11.17 -1.67 16.04
CA TYR A 297 -11.42 -2.79 16.94
C TYR A 297 -11.74 -2.32 18.35
N GLY A 298 -12.42 -3.17 19.12
CA GLY A 298 -12.72 -2.90 20.51
C GLY A 298 -11.54 -3.27 21.40
N GLN A 299 -11.18 -2.41 22.34
CA GLN A 299 -10.21 -2.70 23.38
C GLN A 299 -10.92 -2.66 24.75
N PRO A 300 -10.87 -3.75 25.54
CA PRO A 300 -11.47 -3.80 26.88
C PRO A 300 -11.01 -2.63 27.76
N GLY A 301 -11.98 -1.94 28.37
CA GLY A 301 -11.74 -0.79 29.25
C GLY A 301 -11.18 0.47 28.57
N LYS A 302 -11.03 0.49 27.24
CA LYS A 302 -10.48 1.65 26.49
C LYS A 302 -11.41 2.16 25.38
N GLY A 303 -12.31 1.32 24.87
CA GLY A 303 -13.24 1.67 23.79
C GLY A 303 -12.71 1.29 22.41
N ILE A 304 -13.11 2.04 21.37
CA ILE A 304 -12.74 1.73 19.98
C ILE A 304 -11.35 2.30 19.66
N ILE A 305 -10.49 1.45 19.12
CA ILE A 305 -9.16 1.83 18.63
C ILE A 305 -9.19 1.94 17.11
N LYS A 306 -8.51 2.94 16.57
CA LYS A 306 -8.27 3.15 15.15
C LYS A 306 -6.80 2.90 14.81
N VAL A 307 -6.56 2.03 13.85
CA VAL A 307 -5.27 1.82 13.20
C VAL A 307 -5.36 2.35 11.78
N VAL A 308 -4.47 3.27 11.40
CA VAL A 308 -4.28 3.65 10.00
C VAL A 308 -3.06 2.91 9.49
N VAL A 309 -3.26 1.97 8.58
CA VAL A 309 -2.19 1.11 8.06
C VAL A 309 -1.19 1.97 7.30
N ASN A 310 0.04 2.00 7.78
CA ASN A 310 1.17 2.66 7.16
C ASN A 310 2.43 1.78 7.32
N GLU A 311 3.57 2.17 6.75
CA GLU A 311 4.80 1.38 6.83
C GLU A 311 5.24 1.11 8.29
N SER A 312 5.05 2.07 9.20
CA SER A 312 5.41 1.91 10.62
C SER A 312 4.51 0.90 11.33
N VAL A 313 3.19 0.96 11.09
CA VAL A 313 2.22 -0.02 11.59
C VAL A 313 2.55 -1.42 11.09
N LYS A 314 2.89 -1.56 9.80
CA LYS A 314 3.28 -2.85 9.22
C LYS A 314 4.56 -3.40 9.84
N LYS A 315 5.58 -2.55 10.02
CA LYS A 315 6.84 -2.93 10.70
C LYS A 315 6.59 -3.37 12.15
N SER A 316 5.73 -2.64 12.87
CA SER A 316 5.36 -2.96 14.25
C SER A 316 4.61 -4.30 14.33
N ALA A 317 3.60 -4.50 13.48
CA ALA A 317 2.87 -5.76 13.39
C ALA A 317 3.78 -6.93 13.00
N TYR A 318 4.72 -6.72 12.07
CA TYR A 318 5.68 -7.73 11.66
C TYR A 318 6.59 -8.13 12.82
N SER A 319 7.12 -7.15 13.54
CA SER A 319 7.97 -7.37 14.72
C SER A 319 7.24 -8.15 15.81
N LEU A 320 5.98 -7.83 16.07
CA LEU A 320 5.14 -8.57 17.02
C LEU A 320 4.91 -10.01 16.56
N LEU A 321 4.45 -10.22 15.33
CA LEU A 321 4.16 -11.55 14.80
C LEU A 321 5.40 -12.43 14.69
N SER A 322 6.58 -11.85 14.44
CA SER A 322 7.84 -12.60 14.36
C SER A 322 8.30 -13.14 15.72
N GLN A 323 7.74 -12.65 16.83
CA GLN A 323 8.01 -13.18 18.16
C GLN A 323 7.03 -14.29 18.57
N PHE A 324 6.04 -14.63 17.73
CA PHE A 324 5.13 -15.74 18.01
C PHE A 324 5.79 -17.07 17.68
N ASN A 325 5.41 -18.11 18.42
CA ASN A 325 5.90 -19.46 18.15
C ASN A 325 5.06 -20.10 17.05
N PHE A 326 5.69 -20.87 16.17
CA PHE A 326 4.93 -21.76 15.30
C PHE A 326 4.33 -22.90 16.13
N GLU A 327 3.09 -23.25 15.84
CA GLU A 327 2.49 -24.47 16.39
C GLU A 327 3.31 -25.68 15.93
N THR A 328 3.87 -26.41 16.89
CA THR A 328 4.53 -27.69 16.65
C THR A 328 3.46 -28.72 16.30
N ARG A 329 3.74 -29.53 15.27
CA ARG A 329 2.82 -30.57 14.79
C ARG A 329 2.58 -31.65 15.82
#